data_AF-A0A518DW54-F1
#
_entry.id   AF-A0A518DW54-F1
#
_cell.length_a   1.000
_cell.length_b   1.000
_cell.length_c   1.000
_cell.angle_alpha   90.00
_cell.angle_beta   90.00
_cell.angle_gamma   90.00
#
_symmetry.space_group_name_H-M   'P 1'
#
loop_
_entity.id
_entity.type
_entity.pdbx_description
1 polymer ?
#
loop_
_entity_poly.entity_id
_entity_poly.type
_entity_poly.pdbx_seq_one_letter_code
_entity_poly.pdbx_strand_id
1 'polypeptide(L)'
;MFDHLEIFYGETSRMRTRVYATTPRPETSGPWRLTGTVQGPFRPGSYTLPATFRFRDLGPGASLLAEAEVIDPCPWSPKTPSIYRVTVEAYEGDQLRGKVQREIGLRTLGAKNQSFYWEGRRWVLRGVSCPSADTEELEALNDQGGVCVMANPPDDFCQAATEQGVPIMAMLEAGAGDFIPSAQRLARHPSVCFLAVQGDFQQLDKPKAAAPNPVWLACVDPQQPTPAPDWADAVLLDATSLPAFAEYAGETHLPIVARRSPPPTVGPISIERQRKACDTLQGDVSTISDFAGFVV
;
A
#
# COMPACT_ATOMS: atom_id res chain seq x y z
N MET A 1 -15.18 19.36 -4.02
CA MET A 1 -14.54 18.97 -5.30
C MET A 1 -13.10 18.59 -5.07
N PHE A 2 -12.25 19.51 -4.58
CA PHE A 2 -10.84 19.23 -4.29
C PHE A 2 -10.61 18.18 -3.21
N ASP A 3 -11.60 17.98 -2.33
CA ASP A 3 -11.57 16.91 -1.32
C ASP A 3 -11.57 15.51 -1.94
N HIS A 4 -12.02 15.39 -3.19
CA HIS A 4 -12.03 14.16 -3.99
C HIS A 4 -10.91 14.13 -5.04
N LEU A 5 -9.94 15.03 -4.96
CA LEU A 5 -8.77 14.98 -5.85
C LEU A 5 -7.87 13.83 -5.40
N GLU A 6 -7.71 12.87 -6.30
CA GLU A 6 -6.89 11.69 -6.09
C GLU A 6 -5.63 11.77 -6.96
N ILE A 7 -4.51 11.37 -6.37
CA ILE A 7 -3.22 11.24 -7.06
C ILE A 7 -2.80 9.78 -6.91
N PHE A 8 -2.52 9.14 -8.04
CA PHE A 8 -2.09 7.76 -8.11
C PHE A 8 -1.08 7.60 -9.24
N TYR A 9 -0.46 6.43 -9.35
CA TYR A 9 0.48 6.13 -10.42
C TYR A 9 0.26 4.75 -11.01
N GLY A 10 0.59 4.60 -12.28
CA GLY A 10 0.52 3.31 -13.00
C GLY A 10 1.73 2.42 -12.71
N GLU A 11 1.95 1.43 -13.57
CA GLU A 11 3.13 0.57 -13.46
C GLU A 11 4.44 1.39 -13.45
N THR A 12 5.32 1.07 -12.49
CA THR A 12 6.63 1.69 -12.36
C THR A 12 7.70 0.78 -12.94
N SER A 13 8.43 1.28 -13.93
CA SER A 13 9.57 0.60 -14.54
C SER A 13 10.85 1.38 -14.28
N ARG A 14 12.01 0.83 -14.68
CA ARG A 14 13.28 1.57 -14.61
C ARG A 14 13.34 2.78 -15.54
N MET A 15 12.57 2.79 -16.62
CA MET A 15 12.62 3.85 -17.64
C MET A 15 11.59 4.96 -17.36
N ARG A 16 10.42 4.59 -16.85
CA ARG A 16 9.33 5.53 -16.63
C ARG A 16 8.28 5.04 -15.64
N THR A 17 7.56 6.01 -15.10
CA THR A 17 6.28 5.86 -14.42
C THR A 17 5.33 6.95 -14.87
N ARG A 18 4.04 6.63 -14.99
CA ARG A 18 2.99 7.63 -15.23
C ARG A 18 2.27 7.93 -13.93
N VAL A 19 2.21 9.21 -13.58
CA VAL A 19 1.48 9.73 -12.42
C VAL A 19 0.20 10.38 -12.94
N TYR A 20 -0.90 10.11 -12.28
CA TYR A 20 -2.23 10.56 -12.64
C TYR A 20 -2.81 11.43 -11.53
N ALA A 21 -3.58 12.44 -11.92
CA ALA A 21 -4.42 13.21 -11.03
C ALA A 21 -5.85 13.21 -11.57
N THR A 22 -6.82 12.83 -10.73
CA THR A 22 -8.24 12.74 -11.12
C THR A 22 -9.15 13.40 -10.09
N THR A 23 -10.27 13.94 -10.53
CA THR A 23 -11.38 14.40 -9.68
C THR A 23 -12.68 14.31 -10.46
N PRO A 24 -13.83 14.04 -9.81
CA PRO A 24 -15.13 14.14 -10.46
C PRO A 24 -15.31 15.49 -11.16
N ARG A 25 -15.90 15.46 -12.36
CA ARG A 25 -16.19 16.69 -13.11
C ARG A 25 -17.39 17.39 -12.45
N PRO A 26 -17.30 18.70 -12.14
CA PRO A 26 -18.46 19.47 -11.73
C PRO A 26 -19.57 19.48 -12.79
N GLU A 27 -20.81 19.59 -12.34
CA GLU A 27 -21.99 19.71 -13.21
C GLU A 27 -22.06 21.05 -13.97
N THR A 28 -21.22 22.04 -13.62
CA THR A 28 -21.18 23.33 -14.31
C THR A 28 -20.57 23.20 -15.71
N SER A 29 -21.16 23.89 -16.69
CA SER A 29 -20.83 23.82 -18.12
C SER A 29 -19.51 24.49 -18.53
N GLY A 30 -18.61 24.76 -17.57
CA GLY A 30 -17.33 25.43 -17.82
C GLY A 30 -16.25 24.53 -18.45
N PRO A 31 -15.26 25.10 -19.16
CA PRO A 31 -14.11 24.35 -19.64
C PRO A 31 -13.15 24.06 -18.48
N TRP A 32 -13.35 22.93 -17.82
CA TRP A 32 -12.51 22.47 -16.72
C TRP A 32 -11.26 21.74 -17.21
N ARG A 33 -10.12 21.98 -16.55
CA ARG A 33 -8.84 21.28 -16.79
C ARG A 33 -8.03 21.09 -15.52
N LEU A 34 -7.19 20.06 -15.51
CA LEU A 34 -6.16 19.83 -14.49
C LEU A 34 -4.77 20.11 -15.04
N THR A 35 -3.93 20.76 -14.25
CA THR A 35 -2.51 21.01 -14.54
C THR A 35 -1.70 20.88 -13.26
N GLY A 36 -0.39 21.04 -13.35
CA GLY A 36 0.50 21.03 -12.19
C GLY A 36 1.84 20.36 -12.48
N THR A 37 2.49 19.87 -11.43
CA THR A 37 3.83 19.28 -11.52
C THR A 37 4.03 18.11 -10.56
N VAL A 38 4.93 17.21 -10.94
CA VAL A 38 5.57 16.20 -10.08
C VAL A 38 7.04 16.58 -9.97
N GLN A 39 7.53 16.80 -8.76
CA GLN A 39 8.91 17.19 -8.49
C GLN A 39 9.59 16.15 -7.60
N GLY A 40 10.82 15.77 -7.93
CA GLY A 40 11.60 14.84 -7.12
C GLY A 40 12.67 14.09 -7.94
N PRO A 41 13.25 13.02 -7.39
CA PRO A 41 13.01 12.50 -6.04
C PRO A 41 13.64 13.37 -4.95
N PHE A 42 13.00 13.40 -3.78
CA PHE A 42 13.58 13.87 -2.52
C PHE A 42 13.87 12.66 -1.63
N ARG A 43 14.97 12.72 -0.88
CA ARG A 43 15.33 11.72 0.12
C ARG A 43 15.87 12.42 1.36
N PRO A 44 15.44 12.04 2.58
CA PRO A 44 16.05 12.53 3.80
C PRO A 44 17.58 12.32 3.75
N GLY A 45 18.36 13.34 4.08
CA GLY A 45 19.83 13.25 4.12
C GLY A 45 20.55 13.23 2.77
N SER A 46 19.86 13.36 1.62
CA SER A 46 20.47 13.37 0.29
C SER A 46 20.10 14.63 -0.49
N TYR A 47 21.09 15.30 -1.08
CA TYR A 47 20.90 16.40 -2.02
C TYR A 47 20.92 15.87 -3.46
N THR A 48 19.77 15.44 -3.96
CA THR A 48 19.57 15.17 -5.39
C THR A 48 19.01 16.41 -6.07
N LEU A 49 19.51 16.75 -7.28
CA LEU A 49 18.88 17.78 -8.11
C LEU A 49 17.49 17.27 -8.53
N PRO A 50 16.38 17.88 -8.06
CA PRO A 50 15.06 17.37 -8.37
C PRO A 50 14.70 17.69 -9.83
N ALA A 51 14.16 16.70 -10.52
CA ALA A 51 13.52 16.91 -11.81
C ALA A 51 12.07 17.36 -11.62
N THR A 52 11.56 18.14 -12.57
CA THR A 52 10.17 18.60 -12.58
C THR A 52 9.48 18.09 -13.84
N PHE A 53 8.41 17.32 -13.65
CA PHE A 53 7.57 16.77 -14.71
C PHE A 53 6.21 17.47 -14.67
N ARG A 54 5.69 17.90 -15.81
CA ARG A 54 4.42 18.65 -15.87
C ARG A 54 3.25 17.72 -16.13
N PHE A 55 2.13 17.97 -15.46
CA PHE A 55 0.86 17.35 -15.82
C PHE A 55 0.36 17.90 -17.15
N ARG A 56 -0.10 16.98 -18.01
CA ARG A 56 -0.85 17.24 -19.22
C ARG A 56 -2.29 16.81 -18.99
N ASP A 57 -3.22 17.74 -19.17
CA ASP A 57 -4.65 17.44 -19.19
C ASP A 57 -4.97 16.45 -20.32
N LEU A 58 -5.74 15.40 -20.02
CA LEU A 58 -6.12 14.37 -20.98
C LEU A 58 -7.44 14.68 -21.70
N GLY A 59 -7.98 15.88 -21.53
CA GLY A 59 -9.13 16.36 -22.27
C GLY A 59 -10.49 15.94 -21.68
N PRO A 60 -11.55 15.97 -22.49
CA PRO A 60 -12.91 15.70 -22.02
C PRO A 60 -13.10 14.23 -21.64
N GLY A 61 -13.85 14.00 -20.56
CA GLY A 61 -14.13 12.68 -20.01
C GLY A 61 -15.10 12.77 -18.82
N ALA A 62 -15.49 11.60 -18.30
CA ALA A 62 -16.40 11.50 -17.15
C ALA A 62 -15.84 12.16 -15.88
N SER A 63 -14.52 12.17 -15.73
CA SER A 63 -13.78 12.92 -14.71
C SER A 63 -12.83 13.93 -15.36
N LEU A 64 -12.30 14.85 -14.56
CA LEU A 64 -11.09 15.57 -14.95
C LEU A 64 -9.91 14.64 -14.71
N LEU A 65 -9.01 14.53 -15.69
CA LEU A 65 -7.86 13.64 -15.62
C LEU A 65 -6.64 14.30 -16.24
N ALA A 66 -5.53 14.31 -15.51
CA ALA A 66 -4.24 14.71 -16.03
C ALA A 66 -3.17 13.66 -15.77
N GLU A 67 -2.15 13.64 -16.62
CA GLU A 67 -1.03 12.69 -16.57
C GLU A 67 0.31 13.43 -16.60
N ALA A 68 1.26 13.01 -15.77
CA ALA A 68 2.67 13.38 -15.85
C ALA A 68 3.52 12.12 -16.06
N GLU A 69 4.48 12.16 -16.99
CA GLU A 69 5.44 11.08 -17.20
C GLU A 69 6.74 11.39 -16.46
N VAL A 70 7.08 10.57 -15.46
CA VAL A 70 8.34 10.62 -14.72
C VAL A 70 9.32 9.68 -15.40
N ILE A 71 10.38 10.24 -15.97
CA ILE A 71 11.45 9.47 -16.62
C ILE A 71 12.52 9.10 -15.59
N ASP A 72 13.07 7.90 -15.71
CA ASP A 72 14.06 7.31 -14.79
C ASP A 72 13.65 7.47 -13.31
N PRO A 73 12.45 6.97 -12.93
CA PRO A 73 11.93 7.14 -11.59
C PRO A 73 12.84 6.48 -10.56
N CYS A 74 12.98 7.11 -9.39
CA CYS A 74 13.62 6.54 -8.21
C CYS A 74 12.54 5.96 -7.31
N PRO A 75 12.37 4.63 -7.22
CA PRO A 75 11.29 4.05 -6.45
C PRO A 75 11.46 4.31 -4.95
N TRP A 76 10.33 4.39 -4.26
CA TRP A 76 10.28 4.20 -2.82
C TRP A 76 10.49 2.72 -2.50
N SER A 77 11.47 2.45 -1.64
CA SER A 77 11.76 1.13 -1.08
C SER A 77 12.31 1.31 0.33
N PRO A 78 12.41 0.24 1.14
CA PRO A 78 12.95 0.35 2.48
C PRO A 78 14.37 0.89 2.56
N LYS A 79 15.17 0.63 1.53
CA LYS A 79 16.55 1.10 1.41
C LYS A 79 16.66 2.49 0.79
N THR A 80 15.69 2.87 -0.03
CA THR A 80 15.67 4.14 -0.73
C THR A 80 14.26 4.76 -0.65
N PRO A 81 13.89 5.40 0.48
CA PRO A 81 12.58 6.00 0.66
C PRO A 81 12.44 7.31 -0.13
N SER A 82 12.49 7.20 -1.46
CA SER A 82 12.39 8.34 -2.38
C SER A 82 10.95 8.83 -2.46
N ILE A 83 10.74 10.12 -2.25
CA ILE A 83 9.43 10.77 -2.33
C ILE A 83 9.39 11.83 -3.44
N TYR A 84 8.21 12.06 -3.99
CA TYR A 84 7.94 13.08 -4.99
C TYR A 84 6.88 14.03 -4.45
N ARG A 85 7.07 15.32 -4.65
CA ARG A 85 6.07 16.35 -4.33
C ARG A 85 5.23 16.60 -5.56
N VAL A 86 3.93 16.41 -5.43
CA VAL A 86 2.95 16.57 -6.49
C VAL A 86 2.12 17.80 -6.18
N THR A 87 2.08 18.74 -7.11
CA THR A 87 1.17 19.89 -7.08
C THR A 87 0.17 19.72 -8.21
N VAL A 88 -1.12 19.78 -7.90
CA VAL A 88 -2.21 19.74 -8.89
C VAL A 88 -3.05 21.00 -8.72
N GLU A 89 -3.39 21.62 -9.84
CA GLU A 89 -4.18 22.84 -9.93
C GLU A 89 -5.36 22.59 -10.86
N ALA A 90 -6.58 22.91 -10.42
CA ALA A 90 -7.76 22.83 -11.28
C ALA A 90 -8.22 24.22 -11.69
N TYR A 91 -8.51 24.37 -12.97
CA TYR A 91 -8.96 25.60 -13.58
C TYR A 91 -10.33 25.42 -14.21
N GLU A 92 -11.16 26.45 -14.13
CA GLU A 92 -12.36 26.64 -14.95
C GLU A 92 -12.08 27.81 -15.90
N GLY A 93 -11.82 27.51 -17.17
CA GLY A 93 -11.21 28.46 -18.10
C GLY A 93 -9.83 28.91 -17.60
N ASP A 94 -9.69 30.21 -17.34
CA ASP A 94 -8.45 30.81 -16.82
C ASP A 94 -8.49 31.04 -15.30
N GLN A 95 -9.61 30.75 -14.64
CA GLN A 95 -9.74 30.95 -13.21
C GLN A 95 -9.25 29.71 -12.44
N LEU A 96 -8.23 29.89 -11.59
CA LEU A 96 -7.82 28.87 -10.64
C LEU A 96 -8.94 28.66 -9.62
N ARG A 97 -9.45 27.42 -9.55
CA ARG A 97 -10.53 27.04 -8.63
C ARG A 97 -10.00 26.35 -7.38
N GLY A 98 -8.82 25.75 -7.46
CA GLY A 98 -8.15 25.17 -6.31
C GLY A 98 -6.85 24.49 -6.66
N LYS A 99 -6.08 24.21 -5.60
CA LYS A 99 -4.72 23.69 -5.65
C LYS A 99 -4.54 22.69 -4.53
N VAL A 100 -3.95 21.55 -4.84
CA VAL A 100 -3.63 20.48 -3.89
C VAL A 100 -2.15 20.16 -4.02
N GLN A 101 -1.49 20.00 -2.88
CA GLN A 101 -0.14 19.47 -2.79
C GLN A 101 -0.15 18.17 -2.00
N ARG A 102 0.55 17.15 -2.50
CA ARG A 102 0.72 15.84 -1.86
C ARG A 102 2.14 15.33 -2.06
N GLU A 103 2.56 14.44 -1.18
CA GLU A 103 3.75 13.63 -1.40
C GLU A 103 3.32 12.24 -1.86
N ILE A 104 4.07 11.65 -2.78
CA ILE A 104 3.88 10.28 -3.26
C ILE A 104 5.22 9.55 -3.27
N GLY A 105 5.17 8.23 -3.19
CA GLY A 105 6.32 7.35 -3.37
C GLY A 105 5.99 6.36 -4.47
N LEU A 106 6.79 6.36 -5.53
CA LEU A 106 6.58 5.46 -6.67
C LEU A 106 7.09 4.07 -6.28
N ARG A 107 6.24 3.05 -6.19
CA ARG A 107 6.67 1.70 -5.79
C ARG A 107 6.61 0.72 -6.96
N THR A 108 7.44 -0.31 -6.87
CA THR A 108 7.49 -1.46 -7.79
C THR A 108 6.96 -2.74 -7.16
N LEU A 109 6.42 -2.64 -5.94
CA LEU A 109 5.81 -3.76 -5.23
C LEU A 109 4.54 -4.22 -5.94
N GLY A 110 4.41 -5.52 -6.17
CA GLY A 110 3.19 -6.12 -6.70
C GLY A 110 3.13 -7.63 -6.46
N ALA A 111 1.95 -8.19 -6.69
CA ALA A 111 1.70 -9.63 -6.68
C ALA A 111 1.84 -10.19 -8.10
N LYS A 112 2.53 -11.33 -8.24
CA LYS A 112 2.59 -12.09 -9.49
C LYS A 112 2.66 -13.58 -9.18
N ASN A 113 1.73 -14.35 -9.77
CA ASN A 113 1.52 -15.75 -9.42
C ASN A 113 1.30 -15.86 -7.89
N GLN A 114 1.96 -16.81 -7.21
CA GLN A 114 1.86 -17.00 -5.76
C GLN A 114 2.97 -16.28 -4.97
N SER A 115 3.50 -15.15 -5.47
CA SER A 115 4.60 -14.42 -4.78
C SER A 115 4.50 -12.92 -4.94
N PHE A 116 5.09 -12.20 -3.98
CA PHE A 116 5.34 -10.77 -4.12
C PHE A 116 6.66 -10.52 -4.84
N TYR A 117 6.68 -9.43 -5.59
CA TYR A 117 7.87 -8.92 -6.25
C TYR A 117 8.07 -7.47 -5.85
N TRP A 118 9.29 -7.11 -5.47
CA TRP A 118 9.70 -5.75 -5.19
C TRP A 118 11.00 -5.48 -5.94
N GLU A 119 11.05 -4.38 -6.71
CA GLU A 119 12.20 -4.00 -7.54
C GLU A 119 12.62 -5.11 -8.53
N GLY A 120 11.64 -5.88 -9.02
CA GLY A 120 11.83 -6.96 -9.99
C GLY A 120 12.39 -8.26 -9.38
N ARG A 121 12.47 -8.38 -8.05
CA ARG A 121 12.92 -9.60 -7.36
C ARG A 121 11.79 -10.17 -6.51
N ARG A 122 11.73 -11.50 -6.42
CA ARG A 122 10.84 -12.18 -5.47
C ARG A 122 11.17 -11.68 -4.07
N TRP A 123 10.15 -11.28 -3.33
CA TRP A 123 10.27 -10.71 -2.00
C TRP A 123 9.32 -11.43 -1.05
N VAL A 124 9.81 -11.74 0.15
CA VAL A 124 9.05 -12.45 1.18
C VAL A 124 8.70 -11.45 2.28
N LEU A 125 7.40 -11.26 2.50
CA LEU A 125 6.90 -10.38 3.56
C LEU A 125 7.20 -11.00 4.93
N ARG A 126 7.78 -10.22 5.85
CA ARG A 126 7.95 -10.58 7.26
C ARG A 126 7.27 -9.53 8.12
N GLY A 127 6.02 -9.77 8.46
CA GLY A 127 5.18 -8.83 9.19
C GLY A 127 5.24 -9.05 10.69
N VAL A 128 5.25 -7.94 11.39
CA VAL A 128 5.33 -7.86 12.84
C VAL A 128 4.16 -7.01 13.33
N SER A 129 3.35 -7.57 14.21
CA SER A 129 2.25 -6.85 14.85
C SER A 129 2.77 -5.71 15.74
N CYS A 130 2.37 -4.49 15.41
CA CYS A 130 2.69 -3.26 16.14
C CYS A 130 1.39 -2.72 16.76
N PRO A 131 1.11 -2.99 18.06
CA PRO A 131 -0.14 -2.61 18.70
C PRO A 131 -0.23 -1.11 19.01
N SER A 132 0.91 -0.41 19.05
CA SER A 132 1.00 1.03 19.31
C SER A 132 1.71 1.75 18.17
N ALA A 133 1.30 2.99 17.92
CA ALA A 133 1.92 3.90 16.96
C ALA A 133 3.21 4.53 17.50
N ASP A 134 4.10 3.71 18.07
CA ASP A 134 5.41 4.17 18.54
C ASP A 134 6.42 4.17 17.40
N THR A 135 7.01 5.32 17.14
CA THR A 135 7.98 5.52 16.06
C THR A 135 9.41 5.15 16.44
N GLU A 136 9.72 4.94 17.72
CA GLU A 136 11.08 4.64 18.21
C GLU A 136 11.62 3.31 17.64
N GLU A 137 10.74 2.36 17.35
CA GLU A 137 11.11 1.02 16.88
C GLU A 137 11.19 0.90 15.34
N LEU A 138 10.81 1.95 14.60
CA LEU A 138 10.74 1.90 13.13
C LEU A 138 12.11 1.63 12.48
N GLU A 139 13.17 2.29 12.96
CA GLU A 139 14.53 2.08 12.45
C GLU A 139 14.98 0.63 12.65
N ALA A 140 14.81 0.10 13.86
CA ALA A 140 15.14 -1.29 14.17
C ALA A 140 14.31 -2.28 13.33
N LEU A 141 13.05 -1.96 13.04
CA LEU A 141 12.20 -2.79 12.18
C LEU A 141 12.70 -2.78 10.73
N ASN A 142 13.12 -1.61 10.21
CA ASN A 142 13.68 -1.50 8.86
C ASN A 142 15.00 -2.28 8.74
N ASP A 143 15.91 -2.15 9.71
CA ASP A 143 17.19 -2.87 9.74
C ASP A 143 17.03 -4.39 9.69
N GLN A 144 15.94 -4.89 10.28
CA GLN A 144 15.59 -6.30 10.26
C GLN A 144 14.81 -6.72 9.00
N GLY A 145 14.47 -5.78 8.12
CA GLY A 145 13.69 -6.01 6.90
C GLY A 145 12.24 -6.41 7.19
N GLY A 146 11.68 -5.91 8.28
CA GLY A 146 10.31 -6.20 8.71
C GLY A 146 9.26 -5.28 8.07
N VAL A 147 8.01 -5.70 8.18
CA VAL A 147 6.81 -4.93 7.84
C VAL A 147 6.03 -4.68 9.11
N CYS A 148 5.66 -3.43 9.36
CA CYS A 148 4.77 -3.10 10.46
C CYS A 148 3.35 -3.53 10.12
N VAL A 149 2.71 -4.33 10.97
CA VAL A 149 1.32 -4.74 10.82
C VAL A 149 0.50 -4.04 11.90
N MET A 150 -0.40 -3.14 11.50
CA MET A 150 -1.13 -2.28 12.43
C MET A 150 -2.57 -2.09 11.99
N ALA A 151 -3.50 -2.10 12.96
CA ALA A 151 -4.89 -1.75 12.69
C ALA A 151 -5.03 -0.25 12.49
N ASN A 152 -5.53 0.16 11.31
CA ASN A 152 -5.84 1.54 10.95
C ASN A 152 -4.82 2.59 11.45
N PRO A 153 -3.53 2.53 11.00
CA PRO A 153 -2.47 3.36 11.55
C PRO A 153 -2.75 4.87 11.36
N PRO A 154 -2.32 5.72 12.31
CA PRO A 154 -2.49 7.16 12.21
C PRO A 154 -1.53 7.77 11.18
N ASP A 155 -1.85 8.97 10.69
CA ASP A 155 -1.14 9.61 9.57
C ASP A 155 0.30 10.00 9.92
N ASP A 156 0.55 10.45 11.16
CA ASP A 156 1.87 10.80 11.68
C ASP A 156 2.80 9.59 11.72
N PHE A 157 2.30 8.44 12.16
CA PHE A 157 3.02 7.17 12.12
C PHE A 157 3.32 6.73 10.69
N CYS A 158 2.35 6.83 9.78
CA CYS A 158 2.55 6.48 8.37
C CYS A 158 3.59 7.39 7.69
N GLN A 159 3.61 8.68 8.04
CA GLN A 159 4.60 9.64 7.59
C GLN A 159 6.00 9.29 8.12
N ALA A 160 6.13 9.02 9.42
CA ALA A 160 7.39 8.59 10.02
C ALA A 160 7.93 7.30 9.37
N ALA A 161 7.06 6.31 9.16
CA ALA A 161 7.41 5.09 8.45
C ALA A 161 7.80 5.34 6.98
N THR A 162 7.16 6.32 6.31
CA THR A 162 7.51 6.72 4.94
C THR A 162 8.93 7.25 4.87
N GLU A 163 9.30 8.13 5.79
CA GLU A 163 10.62 8.77 5.85
C GLU A 163 11.72 7.78 6.25
N GLN A 164 11.42 6.85 7.14
CA GLN A 164 12.35 5.82 7.63
C GLN A 164 12.41 4.57 6.73
N GLY A 165 11.59 4.48 5.68
CA GLY A 165 11.57 3.32 4.78
C GLY A 165 10.94 2.07 5.37
N VAL A 166 10.01 2.18 6.32
CA VAL A 166 9.33 1.03 6.90
C VAL A 166 8.04 0.72 6.13
N PRO A 167 7.90 -0.46 5.51
CA PRO A 167 6.62 -0.87 4.92
C PRO A 167 5.58 -1.13 6.01
N ILE A 168 4.34 -0.76 5.72
CA ILE A 168 3.18 -1.00 6.56
C ILE A 168 2.18 -1.89 5.83
N MET A 169 1.66 -2.88 6.54
CA MET A 169 0.39 -3.56 6.28
C MET A 169 -0.66 -2.99 7.23
N ALA A 170 -1.58 -2.21 6.69
CA ALA A 170 -2.70 -1.69 7.47
C ALA A 170 -3.85 -2.69 7.47
N MET A 171 -4.28 -3.08 8.67
CA MET A 171 -5.47 -3.92 8.87
C MET A 171 -6.71 -3.04 8.91
N LEU A 172 -7.71 -3.36 8.09
CA LEU A 172 -8.99 -2.65 7.99
C LEU A 172 -10.14 -3.64 8.17
N GLU A 173 -11.24 -3.20 8.79
CA GLU A 173 -12.46 -3.99 8.97
C GLU A 173 -13.48 -3.66 7.90
N ALA A 174 -13.92 -4.67 7.14
CA ALA A 174 -15.04 -4.54 6.21
C ALA A 174 -16.33 -4.29 6.98
N GLY A 175 -17.13 -3.34 6.50
CA GLY A 175 -18.36 -2.91 7.17
C GLY A 175 -18.19 -1.79 8.18
N ALA A 176 -16.95 -1.36 8.48
CA ALA A 176 -16.74 -0.10 9.17
C ALA A 176 -17.26 1.06 8.28
N GLY A 177 -18.06 1.95 8.84
CA GLY A 177 -18.70 3.04 8.09
C GLY A 177 -17.71 4.02 7.43
N ASP A 178 -16.45 3.98 7.84
CA ASP A 178 -15.33 4.78 7.35
C ASP A 178 -14.31 3.96 6.53
N PHE A 179 -14.62 2.72 6.13
CA PHE A 179 -13.68 1.83 5.42
C PHE A 179 -13.03 2.48 4.18
N ILE A 180 -13.85 3.00 3.26
CA ILE A 180 -13.35 3.63 2.02
C ILE A 180 -12.54 4.90 2.31
N PRO A 181 -13.03 5.86 3.13
CA PRO A 181 -12.22 7.00 3.57
C PRO A 181 -10.88 6.60 4.21
N SER A 182 -10.87 5.57 5.05
CA SER A 182 -9.66 5.06 5.71
C SER A 182 -8.68 4.44 4.70
N ALA A 183 -9.15 3.64 3.74
CA ALA A 183 -8.30 3.12 2.67
C ALA A 183 -7.70 4.24 1.81
N GLN A 184 -8.49 5.24 1.41
CA GLN A 184 -8.03 6.41 0.66
C GLN A 184 -7.00 7.23 1.45
N ARG A 185 -7.24 7.44 2.75
CA ARG A 185 -6.31 8.16 3.64
C ARG A 185 -4.97 7.43 3.70
N LEU A 186 -5.00 6.13 3.99
CA LEU A 186 -3.81 5.31 4.17
C LEU A 186 -2.99 5.15 2.89
N ALA A 187 -3.64 4.94 1.74
CA ALA A 187 -2.97 4.73 0.46
C ALA A 187 -2.16 5.93 -0.05
N ARG A 188 -2.37 7.12 0.53
CA ARG A 188 -1.57 8.32 0.24
C ARG A 188 -0.14 8.19 0.77
N HIS A 189 0.09 7.33 1.75
CA HIS A 189 1.39 7.16 2.39
C HIS A 189 2.26 6.15 1.62
N PRO A 190 3.48 6.53 1.21
CA PRO A 190 4.44 5.64 0.58
C PRO A 190 4.77 4.37 1.39
N SER A 191 4.74 4.45 2.72
CA SER A 191 4.95 3.30 3.60
C SER A 191 3.82 2.27 3.55
N VAL A 192 2.57 2.69 3.32
CA VAL A 192 1.41 1.77 3.25
C VAL A 192 1.47 0.99 1.94
N CYS A 193 2.08 -0.18 2.05
CA CYS A 193 2.34 -1.10 0.94
C CYS A 193 1.23 -2.13 0.78
N PHE A 194 0.58 -2.48 1.90
CA PHE A 194 -0.46 -3.51 1.95
C PHE A 194 -1.69 -2.98 2.68
N LEU A 195 -2.88 -3.27 2.14
CA LEU A 195 -4.17 -3.09 2.80
C LEU A 195 -4.79 -4.46 3.00
N ALA A 196 -4.85 -4.92 4.25
CA ALA A 196 -5.42 -6.22 4.60
C ALA A 196 -6.80 -6.02 5.21
N VAL A 197 -7.80 -6.63 4.59
CA VAL A 197 -9.21 -6.43 4.92
C VAL A 197 -9.72 -7.66 5.68
N GLN A 198 -10.33 -7.44 6.84
CA GLN A 198 -11.01 -8.44 7.65
C GLN A 198 -12.53 -8.29 7.53
N GLY A 199 -13.31 -9.32 7.89
CA GLY A 199 -14.77 -9.25 7.91
C GLY A 199 -15.46 -9.61 6.59
N ASP A 200 -16.66 -9.08 6.38
CA ASP A 200 -17.53 -9.45 5.25
C ASP A 200 -17.17 -8.70 3.96
N PHE A 201 -16.48 -9.39 3.04
CA PHE A 201 -16.07 -8.84 1.75
C PHE A 201 -17.21 -8.52 0.79
N GLN A 202 -18.39 -9.12 0.97
CA GLN A 202 -19.51 -8.97 0.03
C GLN A 202 -20.03 -7.53 -0.02
N GLN A 203 -19.75 -6.75 1.02
CA GLN A 203 -20.15 -5.34 1.13
C GLN A 203 -19.20 -4.39 0.37
N LEU A 204 -18.09 -4.89 -0.16
CA LEU A 204 -17.07 -4.07 -0.81
C LEU A 204 -17.21 -4.10 -2.33
N ASP A 205 -17.70 -3.00 -2.91
CA ASP A 205 -17.67 -2.80 -4.36
C ASP A 205 -16.35 -2.13 -4.77
N LYS A 206 -15.52 -2.87 -5.53
CA LYS A 206 -14.28 -2.38 -6.17
C LYS A 206 -13.38 -1.52 -5.27
N PRO A 207 -12.93 -2.02 -4.11
CA PRO A 207 -12.13 -1.23 -3.15
C PRO A 207 -10.83 -0.67 -3.75
N LYS A 208 -10.26 -1.36 -4.73
CA LYS A 208 -9.07 -0.92 -5.49
C LYS A 208 -9.24 0.42 -6.21
N ALA A 209 -10.45 0.82 -6.58
CA ALA A 209 -10.68 2.13 -7.18
C ALA A 209 -10.38 3.27 -6.19
N ALA A 210 -10.61 3.04 -4.89
CA ALA A 210 -10.36 4.02 -3.83
C ALA A 210 -8.88 4.10 -3.43
N ALA A 211 -8.14 2.99 -3.57
CA ALA A 211 -6.71 2.95 -3.25
C ALA A 211 -5.99 2.02 -4.24
N PRO A 212 -5.57 2.54 -5.42
CA PRO A 212 -5.06 1.71 -6.51
C PRO A 212 -3.61 1.25 -6.34
N ASN A 213 -2.83 1.87 -5.45
CA ASN A 213 -1.39 1.65 -5.34
C ASN A 213 -0.91 0.63 -4.29
N PRO A 214 -1.62 0.39 -3.17
CA PRO A 214 -1.28 -0.71 -2.26
C PRO A 214 -1.65 -2.08 -2.85
N VAL A 215 -1.00 -3.13 -2.36
CA VAL A 215 -1.40 -4.52 -2.58
C VAL A 215 -2.53 -4.87 -1.62
N TRP A 216 -3.63 -5.41 -2.14
CA TRP A 216 -4.82 -5.73 -1.34
C TRP A 216 -4.84 -7.18 -0.89
N LEU A 217 -5.05 -7.41 0.41
CA LEU A 217 -5.17 -8.75 0.99
C LEU A 217 -6.58 -8.97 1.54
N ALA A 218 -7.16 -10.12 1.23
CA ALA A 218 -8.32 -10.63 1.95
C ALA A 218 -7.86 -11.47 3.15
N CYS A 219 -8.34 -11.18 4.36
CA CYS A 219 -8.04 -11.97 5.55
C CYS A 219 -9.03 -13.12 5.69
N VAL A 220 -8.56 -14.34 5.50
CA VAL A 220 -9.42 -15.52 5.47
C VAL A 220 -9.18 -16.37 6.72
N ASP A 221 -10.28 -16.75 7.37
CA ASP A 221 -10.28 -17.81 8.38
C ASP A 221 -10.39 -19.16 7.67
N PRO A 222 -9.37 -20.03 7.73
CA PRO A 222 -9.42 -21.34 7.09
C PRO A 222 -10.48 -22.27 7.70
N GLN A 223 -10.98 -21.99 8.91
CA GLN A 223 -12.04 -22.79 9.54
C GLN A 223 -13.42 -22.44 8.98
N GLN A 224 -13.56 -21.26 8.37
CA GLN A 224 -14.76 -20.80 7.69
C GLN A 224 -14.36 -20.25 6.31
N PRO A 225 -13.85 -21.13 5.43
CA PRO A 225 -13.20 -20.69 4.21
C PRO A 225 -14.19 -19.95 3.33
N THR A 226 -13.89 -18.69 3.07
CA THR A 226 -14.54 -17.89 2.03
C THR A 226 -13.60 -17.79 0.83
N PRO A 227 -14.11 -17.97 -0.40
CA PRO A 227 -13.31 -17.70 -1.58
C PRO A 227 -12.77 -16.28 -1.53
N ALA A 228 -11.48 -16.13 -1.87
CA ALA A 228 -10.89 -14.80 -1.97
C ALA A 228 -11.66 -13.99 -3.03
N PRO A 229 -12.03 -12.73 -2.74
CA PRO A 229 -12.76 -11.91 -3.69
C PRO A 229 -11.87 -11.51 -4.87
N ASP A 230 -12.47 -11.27 -6.04
CA ASP A 230 -11.76 -10.94 -7.30
C ASP A 230 -10.88 -9.69 -7.23
N TRP A 231 -11.13 -8.80 -6.25
CA TRP A 231 -10.29 -7.63 -6.04
C TRP A 231 -9.01 -7.95 -5.27
N ALA A 232 -8.88 -9.09 -4.59
CA ALA A 232 -7.71 -9.39 -3.77
C ALA A 232 -6.48 -9.69 -4.64
N ASP A 233 -5.34 -9.09 -4.28
CA ASP A 233 -4.04 -9.42 -4.88
C ASP A 233 -3.35 -10.59 -4.18
N ALA A 234 -3.72 -10.85 -2.92
CA ALA A 234 -3.17 -11.88 -2.06
C ALA A 234 -4.15 -12.24 -0.93
N VAL A 235 -3.85 -13.29 -0.18
CA VAL A 235 -4.63 -13.74 0.98
C VAL A 235 -3.76 -13.69 2.23
N LEU A 236 -4.29 -13.15 3.32
CA LEU A 236 -3.73 -13.31 4.66
C LEU A 236 -4.48 -14.46 5.34
N LEU A 237 -3.83 -15.61 5.49
CA LEU A 237 -4.47 -16.86 5.92
C LEU A 237 -3.98 -17.25 7.32
N ASP A 238 -4.91 -17.47 8.25
CA ASP A 238 -4.57 -17.90 9.61
C ASP A 238 -3.97 -19.33 9.60
N ALA A 239 -2.82 -19.50 10.24
CA ALA A 239 -2.06 -20.75 10.29
C ALA A 239 -2.13 -21.42 11.68
N THR A 240 -3.17 -21.14 12.46
CA THR A 240 -3.42 -21.78 13.76
C THR A 240 -3.82 -23.25 13.59
N SER A 241 -4.54 -23.59 12.51
CA SER A 241 -4.87 -24.98 12.11
C SER A 241 -4.17 -25.33 10.81
N LEU A 242 -3.05 -26.07 10.88
CA LEU A 242 -2.29 -26.46 9.69
C LEU A 242 -3.09 -27.30 8.68
N PRO A 243 -3.96 -28.25 9.07
CA PRO A 243 -4.77 -28.99 8.11
C PRO A 243 -5.71 -28.08 7.30
N ALA A 244 -6.44 -27.19 7.97
CA ALA A 244 -7.37 -26.26 7.31
C ALA A 244 -6.61 -25.22 6.45
N PHE A 245 -5.46 -24.76 6.94
CA PHE A 245 -4.56 -23.90 6.18
C PHE A 245 -4.07 -24.58 4.90
N ALA A 246 -3.65 -25.85 4.98
CA ALA A 246 -3.17 -26.61 3.82
C ALA A 246 -4.26 -26.85 2.77
N GLU A 247 -5.48 -27.15 3.22
CA GLU A 247 -6.64 -27.33 2.35
C GLU A 247 -6.92 -26.06 1.53
N TYR A 248 -7.08 -24.92 2.20
CA TYR A 248 -7.30 -23.63 1.52
C TYR A 248 -6.13 -23.24 0.62
N ALA A 249 -4.89 -23.46 1.08
CA ALA A 249 -3.69 -23.15 0.30
C ALA A 249 -3.61 -23.94 -1.00
N GLY A 250 -4.18 -25.15 -1.06
CA GLY A 250 -4.27 -25.97 -2.27
C GLY A 250 -5.32 -25.47 -3.28
N GLU A 251 -6.29 -24.68 -2.85
CA GLU A 251 -7.40 -24.20 -3.68
C GLU A 251 -7.14 -22.83 -4.32
N THR A 252 -6.31 -21.99 -3.69
CA THR A 252 -6.05 -20.63 -4.17
C THR A 252 -4.80 -20.52 -5.05
N HIS A 253 -4.88 -19.65 -6.06
CA HIS A 253 -3.74 -19.28 -6.91
C HIS A 253 -3.11 -17.94 -6.53
N LEU A 254 -3.68 -17.25 -5.54
CA LEU A 254 -3.15 -15.99 -5.04
C LEU A 254 -1.91 -16.23 -4.15
N PRO A 255 -0.99 -15.25 -4.04
CA PRO A 255 0.03 -15.27 -3.01
C PRO A 255 -0.61 -15.37 -1.63
N ILE A 256 -0.09 -16.26 -0.79
CA ILE A 256 -0.55 -16.43 0.59
C ILE A 256 0.49 -15.83 1.53
N VAL A 257 0.01 -15.06 2.49
CA VAL A 257 0.74 -14.62 3.67
C VAL A 257 0.20 -15.43 4.85
N ALA A 258 1.02 -16.31 5.42
CA ALA A 258 0.64 -17.08 6.59
C ALA A 258 0.65 -16.16 7.82
N ARG A 259 -0.44 -16.15 8.59
CA ARG A 259 -0.56 -15.38 9.83
C ARG A 259 -0.65 -16.32 11.01
N ARG A 260 0.07 -16.03 12.08
CA ARG A 260 -0.19 -16.66 13.37
C ARG A 260 -0.23 -15.58 14.45
N SER A 261 -1.39 -15.42 15.08
CA SER A 261 -1.48 -14.51 16.22
C SER A 261 -0.58 -15.03 17.35
N PRO A 262 0.28 -14.19 17.95
CA PRO A 262 1.13 -14.63 19.03
C PRO A 262 0.23 -14.89 20.25
N PRO A 263 0.60 -15.85 21.12
CA PRO A 263 -0.11 -16.00 22.38
C PRO A 263 -0.05 -14.66 23.15
N PRO A 264 -1.11 -14.29 23.88
CA PRO A 264 -1.13 -13.08 24.67
C PRO A 264 0.07 -13.11 25.62
N THR A 265 1.02 -12.22 25.37
CA THR A 265 2.27 -12.13 26.12
C THR A 265 2.19 -10.98 27.10
N VAL A 266 2.76 -11.17 28.28
CA VAL A 266 2.89 -10.12 29.29
C VAL A 266 4.12 -9.30 28.94
N GLY A 267 3.93 -8.20 28.21
CA GLY A 267 4.97 -7.21 27.92
C GLY A 267 5.34 -7.09 26.43
N PRO A 268 6.08 -6.03 26.06
CA PRO A 268 6.50 -5.79 24.68
C PRO A 268 7.41 -6.92 24.19
N ILE A 269 7.12 -7.42 23.00
CA ILE A 269 7.96 -8.42 22.32
C ILE A 269 8.98 -7.64 21.49
N SER A 270 10.28 -7.90 21.67
CA SER A 270 11.30 -7.27 20.82
C SER A 270 11.13 -7.67 19.35
N ILE A 271 11.49 -6.76 18.44
CA ILE A 271 11.49 -7.01 16.99
C ILE A 271 12.27 -8.29 16.63
N GLU A 272 13.41 -8.55 17.30
CA GLU A 272 14.21 -9.76 17.08
C GLU A 272 13.41 -11.04 17.40
N ARG A 273 12.63 -11.02 18.48
CA ARG A 273 11.81 -12.17 18.88
C ARG A 273 10.62 -12.37 17.93
N GLN A 274 10.03 -11.29 17.44
CA GLN A 274 8.97 -11.36 16.40
C GLN A 274 9.52 -11.87 15.07
N ARG A 275 10.73 -11.43 14.66
CA ARG A 275 11.41 -11.99 13.49
C ARG A 275 11.64 -13.49 13.62
N LYS A 276 12.13 -13.96 14.77
CA LYS A 276 12.31 -15.39 15.03
C LYS A 276 10.98 -16.16 15.00
N ALA A 277 9.88 -15.53 15.41
CA ALA A 277 8.55 -16.13 15.31
C ALA A 277 8.08 -16.24 13.85
N CYS A 278 8.41 -15.28 12.97
CA CYS A 278 8.21 -15.42 11.53
C CYS A 278 9.00 -16.62 10.97
N ASP A 279 10.27 -16.76 11.34
CA ASP A 279 11.10 -17.90 10.88
C ASP A 279 10.56 -19.25 11.38
N THR A 280 10.02 -19.28 12.60
CA THR A 280 9.35 -20.46 13.16
C THR A 280 8.08 -20.79 12.38
N LEU A 281 7.23 -19.79 12.11
CA LEU A 281 6.02 -19.97 11.30
C LEU A 281 6.38 -20.47 9.90
N GLN A 282 7.40 -19.90 9.26
CA GLN A 282 7.90 -20.35 7.97
C GLN A 282 8.34 -21.82 8.02
N GLY A 283 9.06 -22.23 9.07
CA GLY A 283 9.43 -23.63 9.28
C GLY A 283 8.23 -24.56 9.39
N ASP A 284 7.22 -24.17 10.16
CA ASP A 284 6.02 -24.99 10.41
C ASP A 284 5.19 -25.24 9.15
N VAL A 285 5.10 -24.25 8.25
CA VAL A 285 4.31 -24.36 7.01
C VAL A 285 5.14 -24.81 5.80
N SER A 286 6.46 -24.97 5.95
CA SER A 286 7.38 -25.30 4.84
C SER A 286 7.10 -26.66 4.17
N THR A 287 6.45 -27.58 4.88
CA THR A 287 6.04 -28.89 4.34
C THR A 287 4.83 -28.81 3.41
N ILE A 288 4.11 -27.68 3.44
CA ILE A 288 2.91 -27.44 2.64
C ILE A 288 3.30 -26.79 1.30
N SER A 289 3.94 -25.62 1.37
CA SER A 289 4.40 -24.87 0.18
C SER A 289 5.38 -23.76 0.56
N ASP A 290 5.83 -23.03 -0.44
CA ASP A 290 6.67 -21.83 -0.33
C ASP A 290 5.81 -20.56 -0.49
N PHE A 291 5.49 -19.92 0.64
CA PHE A 291 4.51 -18.82 0.71
C PHE A 291 5.13 -17.44 0.46
N ALA A 292 4.27 -16.45 0.18
CA ALA A 292 4.68 -15.08 -0.14
C ALA A 292 5.04 -14.25 1.09
N GLY A 293 4.64 -14.67 2.28
CA GLY A 293 4.97 -13.98 3.51
C GLY A 293 4.52 -14.67 4.79
N PHE A 294 4.97 -14.11 5.90
CA PHE A 294 4.72 -14.59 7.27
C PHE A 294 4.43 -13.39 8.16
N VAL A 295 3.37 -13.46 8.97
CA VAL A 295 2.97 -12.42 9.91
C VAL A 295 2.77 -13.03 11.28
N VAL A 296 3.33 -12.38 12.31
CA VAL A 296 3.18 -12.71 13.72
C VAL A 296 2.84 -11.49 14.56
#